data_AF-A0A5C6C074-F1
#
_entry.id   AF-A0A5C6C074-F1
#
_cell.length_a   1.000
_cell.length_b   1.000
_cell.length_c   1.000
_cell.angle_alpha   90.00
_cell.angle_beta   90.00
_cell.angle_gamma   90.00
#
_symmetry.space_group_name_H-M   'P 1'
#
loop_
_entity.id
_entity.type
_entity.pdbx_description
1 polymer ?
#
loop_
_entity_poly.entity_id
_entity_poly.type
_entity_poly.pdbx_seq_one_letter_code
_entity_poly.pdbx_strand_id
1 'polypeptide(L)'
;MQKLFLILALLGLVCGCNQSAAPILIPNQPPPAEVPAANLPESLRPYNWTAADGSGSCVNASTVYALQWRGKEAMADWWRRNHSGGETDTSIRQSHDAAGLRYVFTRSADESFLDWCSRTRRGAIIWFYTRHCVTFVGFANVDGREYAFLNDNNRPTRYIKVERAEFLRRWADYGGFALSLLDPPVPPPLYPAYRSVPHA
;
A
#
# COMPACT_ATOMS: atom_id res chain seq x y z
N MET A 1 69.75 -18.45 -26.80
CA MET A 1 68.32 -18.12 -27.02
C MET A 1 67.36 -19.15 -26.41
N GLN A 2 67.69 -20.45 -26.42
CA GLN A 2 66.83 -21.53 -25.90
C GLN A 2 66.57 -21.50 -24.38
N LYS A 3 67.51 -20.97 -23.57
CA LYS A 3 67.35 -20.83 -22.11
C LYS A 3 66.40 -19.69 -21.68
N LEU A 4 66.16 -18.71 -22.54
CA LEU A 4 65.27 -17.57 -22.25
C LEU A 4 63.79 -17.94 -22.44
N PHE A 5 63.50 -18.82 -23.41
CA PHE A 5 62.16 -19.35 -23.64
C PHE A 5 61.68 -20.28 -22.51
N LEU A 6 62.60 -21.02 -21.86
CA LEU A 6 62.26 -21.88 -20.73
C LEU A 6 61.83 -21.09 -19.49
N ILE A 7 62.44 -19.92 -19.25
CA ILE A 7 62.12 -19.05 -18.11
C ILE A 7 60.75 -18.37 -18.31
N LEU A 8 60.43 -17.92 -19.54
CA LEU A 8 59.11 -17.38 -19.85
C LEU A 8 57.99 -18.44 -19.77
N ALA A 9 58.26 -19.68 -20.18
CA ALA A 9 57.31 -20.78 -20.05
C ALA A 9 57.06 -21.16 -18.58
N LEU A 10 58.06 -21.03 -17.70
CA LEU A 10 57.91 -21.29 -16.26
C LEU A 10 57.14 -20.18 -15.54
N LEU A 11 57.28 -18.91 -15.95
CA LEU A 11 56.53 -17.79 -15.37
C LEU A 11 55.03 -17.81 -15.72
N GLY A 12 54.65 -18.41 -16.85
CA GLY A 12 53.24 -18.56 -17.25
C GLY A 12 52.44 -19.59 -16.42
N LEU A 13 53.13 -20.49 -15.70
CA LEU A 13 52.52 -21.55 -14.89
C LEU A 13 52.16 -21.13 -13.47
N VAL A 14 52.56 -19.92 -13.03
CA VAL A 14 52.32 -19.40 -11.67
C VAL A 14 51.12 -18.45 -11.59
N CYS A 15 50.41 -18.23 -12.70
CA CYS A 15 49.08 -17.61 -12.69
C CYS A 15 48.05 -18.64 -12.18
N GLY A 16 48.23 -19.09 -10.94
CA GLY A 16 47.23 -19.87 -10.23
C GLY A 16 45.93 -19.09 -10.24
N CYS A 17 44.86 -19.74 -10.69
CA CYS A 17 43.52 -19.27 -10.48
C CYS A 17 43.34 -19.08 -8.97
N ASN A 18 43.42 -17.84 -8.50
CA ASN A 18 42.90 -17.44 -7.19
C ASN A 18 41.38 -17.63 -7.26
N GLN A 19 40.95 -18.88 -7.10
CA GLN A 19 39.56 -19.23 -6.91
C GLN A 19 39.26 -18.84 -5.47
N SER A 20 39.10 -17.53 -5.24
CA SER A 20 38.56 -17.03 -3.98
C SER A 20 37.26 -17.81 -3.75
N ALA A 21 37.23 -18.59 -2.66
CA ALA A 21 36.09 -19.43 -2.34
C ALA A 21 34.81 -18.59 -2.42
N ALA A 22 33.84 -19.05 -3.22
CA ALA A 22 32.62 -18.28 -3.49
C ALA A 22 31.91 -17.99 -2.16
N PRO A 23 31.56 -16.73 -1.85
CA PRO A 23 31.03 -16.37 -0.54
C PRO A 23 29.78 -17.18 -0.20
N ILE A 24 29.65 -17.58 1.08
CA ILE A 24 28.46 -18.29 1.56
C ILE A 24 27.34 -17.26 1.67
N LEU A 25 26.19 -17.54 1.03
CA LEU A 25 24.99 -16.71 1.14
C LEU A 25 24.11 -17.22 2.28
N ILE A 26 23.89 -16.38 3.28
CA ILE A 26 23.00 -16.66 4.41
C ILE A 26 21.70 -15.87 4.21
N PRO A 27 20.52 -16.50 4.26
CA PRO A 27 19.24 -15.80 4.20
C PRO A 27 19.09 -14.81 5.36
N ASN A 28 18.67 -13.59 5.06
CA ASN A 28 18.26 -12.62 6.07
C ASN A 28 16.79 -12.86 6.45
N GLN A 29 16.44 -12.52 7.69
CA GLN A 29 15.03 -12.49 8.09
C GLN A 29 14.31 -11.36 7.35
N PRO A 30 13.09 -11.60 6.84
CA PRO A 30 12.30 -10.54 6.24
C PRO A 30 11.99 -9.45 7.28
N PRO A 31 11.90 -8.18 6.88
CA PRO A 31 11.43 -7.14 7.77
C PRO A 31 9.99 -7.46 8.22
N PRO A 32 9.58 -6.97 9.41
CA PRO A 32 8.18 -7.04 9.82
C PRO A 32 7.25 -6.46 8.75
N ALA A 33 6.05 -7.02 8.63
CA ALA A 33 5.04 -6.49 7.73
C ALA A 33 4.71 -5.03 8.08
N GLU A 34 4.54 -4.20 7.06
CA GLU A 34 4.12 -2.81 7.25
C GLU A 34 2.71 -2.73 7.84
N VAL A 35 2.53 -1.84 8.83
CA VAL A 35 1.25 -1.62 9.51
C VAL A 35 0.90 -0.13 9.51
N PRO A 36 -0.27 0.28 8.98
CA PRO A 36 -1.27 -0.56 8.32
C PRO A 36 -0.85 -1.06 6.92
N ALA A 37 -1.64 -1.94 6.30
CA ALA A 37 -1.28 -2.55 5.02
C ALA A 37 -1.20 -1.55 3.86
N ALA A 38 -2.08 -0.54 3.85
CA ALA A 38 -2.05 0.60 2.95
C ALA A 38 -1.59 1.84 3.70
N ASN A 39 -0.30 1.92 4.01
CA ASN A 39 0.25 2.94 4.91
C ASN A 39 0.87 4.12 4.15
N LEU A 40 0.02 4.97 3.59
CA LEU A 40 0.48 6.18 2.93
C LEU A 40 1.20 7.11 3.94
N PRO A 41 2.38 7.67 3.62
CA PRO A 41 3.06 8.65 4.45
C PRO A 41 2.18 9.87 4.73
N GLU A 42 2.29 10.45 5.93
CA GLU A 42 1.45 11.58 6.37
C GLU A 42 1.43 12.74 5.37
N SER A 43 2.58 13.08 4.78
CA SER A 43 2.72 14.15 3.80
C SER A 43 1.89 13.95 2.51
N LEU A 44 1.50 12.70 2.22
CA LEU A 44 0.71 12.35 1.04
C LEU A 44 -0.76 12.09 1.37
N ARG A 45 -1.16 12.10 2.65
CA ARG A 45 -2.55 11.85 3.05
C ARG A 45 -3.39 13.11 2.80
N PRO A 46 -4.45 13.03 1.99
CA PRO A 46 -5.21 14.21 1.64
C PRO A 46 -6.12 14.65 2.78
N TYR A 47 -6.10 15.95 3.07
CA TYR A 47 -7.19 16.62 3.76
C TYR A 47 -8.40 16.75 2.83
N ASN A 48 -9.59 16.73 3.43
CA ASN A 48 -10.82 17.15 2.76
C ASN A 48 -10.73 18.57 2.23
N TRP A 49 -11.44 18.81 1.13
CA TRP A 49 -11.70 20.13 0.57
C TRP A 49 -13.21 20.30 0.41
N THR A 50 -13.61 21.55 0.23
CA THR A 50 -15.02 21.93 0.17
C THR A 50 -15.39 22.29 -1.26
N ALA A 51 -16.54 21.81 -1.73
CA ALA A 51 -17.14 22.27 -2.98
C ALA A 51 -17.77 23.65 -2.83
N ALA A 52 -18.18 24.26 -3.95
CA ALA A 52 -18.81 25.58 -3.96
C ALA A 52 -20.11 25.65 -3.13
N ASP A 53 -20.81 24.53 -2.98
CA ASP A 53 -22.05 24.40 -2.20
C ASP A 53 -21.81 24.12 -0.70
N GLY A 54 -20.55 24.10 -0.25
CA GLY A 54 -20.19 23.81 1.14
C GLY A 54 -20.08 22.33 1.47
N SER A 55 -20.33 21.42 0.51
CA SER A 55 -20.22 19.97 0.76
C SER A 55 -18.76 19.50 0.83
N GLY A 56 -18.49 18.53 1.71
CA GLY A 56 -17.15 18.01 1.96
C GLY A 56 -16.76 16.87 1.00
N SER A 57 -15.49 16.82 0.61
CA SER A 57 -14.95 15.89 -0.37
C SER A 57 -14.55 14.50 0.18
N CYS A 58 -15.11 14.02 1.30
CA CYS A 58 -14.60 12.83 2.02
C CYS A 58 -14.34 11.60 1.13
N VAL A 59 -15.29 11.28 0.26
CA VAL A 59 -15.19 10.15 -0.68
C VAL A 59 -14.10 10.40 -1.74
N ASN A 60 -14.03 11.63 -2.24
CA ASN A 60 -13.05 12.06 -3.22
C ASN A 60 -11.63 12.10 -2.63
N ALA A 61 -11.47 12.54 -1.37
CA ALA A 61 -10.21 12.51 -0.65
C ALA A 61 -9.76 11.06 -0.37
N SER A 62 -10.67 10.17 -0.02
CA SER A 62 -10.37 8.73 0.10
C SER A 62 -9.94 8.11 -1.25
N THR A 63 -10.50 8.57 -2.37
CA THR A 63 -10.05 8.19 -3.73
C THR A 63 -8.64 8.68 -4.03
N VAL A 64 -8.34 9.94 -3.70
CA VAL A 64 -6.97 10.51 -3.83
C VAL A 64 -5.98 9.69 -3.00
N TYR A 65 -6.32 9.32 -1.76
CA TYR A 65 -5.49 8.44 -0.93
C TYR A 65 -5.19 7.12 -1.66
N ALA A 66 -6.23 6.47 -2.21
CA ALA A 66 -6.08 5.19 -2.91
C ALA A 66 -5.23 5.29 -4.18
N LEU A 67 -5.30 6.42 -4.90
CA LEU A 67 -4.47 6.69 -6.09
C LEU A 67 -3.00 6.93 -5.71
N GLN A 68 -2.76 7.74 -4.68
CA GLN A 68 -1.42 8.01 -4.14
C GLN A 68 -0.74 6.71 -3.68
N TRP A 69 -1.47 5.85 -2.96
CA TRP A 69 -0.96 4.55 -2.52
C TRP A 69 -0.60 3.58 -3.66
N ARG A 70 -1.05 3.86 -4.88
CA ARG A 70 -0.72 3.08 -6.09
C ARG A 70 0.35 3.75 -6.94
N GLY A 71 0.97 4.82 -6.46
CA GLY A 71 1.95 5.61 -7.21
C GLY A 71 1.35 6.35 -8.41
N LYS A 72 0.03 6.59 -8.42
CA LYS A 72 -0.67 7.30 -9.50
C LYS A 72 -0.84 8.78 -9.17
N GLU A 73 0.26 9.46 -8.85
CA GLU A 73 0.28 10.86 -8.39
C GLU A 73 -0.43 11.80 -9.38
N ALA A 74 -0.12 11.71 -10.67
CA ALA A 74 -0.73 12.55 -11.70
C ALA A 74 -2.26 12.36 -11.80
N MET A 75 -2.76 11.13 -11.62
CA MET A 75 -4.19 10.85 -11.58
C MET A 75 -4.82 11.33 -10.27
N ALA A 76 -4.12 11.22 -9.14
CA ALA A 76 -4.57 11.74 -7.86
C ALA A 76 -4.75 13.28 -7.90
N ASP A 77 -3.79 13.97 -8.52
CA ASP A 77 -3.86 15.42 -8.73
C ASP A 77 -4.98 15.81 -9.70
N TRP A 78 -5.14 15.07 -10.80
CA TRP A 78 -6.26 15.27 -11.72
C TRP A 78 -7.60 15.06 -10.99
N TRP A 79 -7.74 13.97 -10.23
CA TRP A 79 -8.96 13.68 -9.48
C TRP A 79 -9.31 14.80 -8.52
N ARG A 80 -8.33 15.26 -7.73
CA ARG A 80 -8.50 16.36 -6.77
C ARG A 80 -8.97 17.65 -7.43
N ARG A 81 -8.51 17.95 -8.65
CA ARG A 81 -8.90 19.16 -9.40
C ARG A 81 -10.28 19.06 -10.04
N ASN A 82 -10.74 17.86 -10.39
CA ASN A 82 -11.96 17.67 -11.19
C ASN A 82 -13.15 17.16 -10.37
N HIS A 83 -12.92 16.65 -9.16
CA HIS A 83 -13.97 16.16 -8.28
C HIS A 83 -13.99 16.92 -6.95
N SER A 84 -15.18 17.24 -6.48
CA SER A 84 -15.41 17.89 -5.20
C SER A 84 -16.79 17.54 -4.67
N GLY A 85 -17.03 17.83 -3.40
CA GLY A 85 -18.32 17.63 -2.77
C GLY A 85 -18.63 16.19 -2.38
N GLY A 86 -19.84 16.03 -1.86
CA GLY A 86 -20.34 14.76 -1.35
C GLY A 86 -20.66 13.77 -2.46
N GLU A 87 -20.38 12.50 -2.21
CA GLU A 87 -20.66 11.41 -3.16
C GLU A 87 -21.53 10.35 -2.48
N THR A 88 -22.38 9.71 -3.28
CA THR A 88 -23.08 8.48 -2.93
C THR A 88 -22.29 7.29 -3.46
N ASP A 89 -22.73 6.07 -3.10
CA ASP A 89 -22.15 4.85 -3.64
C ASP A 89 -22.34 4.70 -5.16
N THR A 90 -23.27 5.45 -5.74
CA THR A 90 -23.61 5.40 -7.16
C THR A 90 -22.85 6.45 -7.93
N SER A 91 -22.82 7.68 -7.44
CA SER A 91 -22.09 8.77 -8.08
C SER A 91 -20.58 8.54 -8.04
N ILE A 92 -20.02 8.00 -6.95
CA ILE A 92 -18.58 7.70 -6.91
C ILE A 92 -18.20 6.64 -7.94
N ARG A 93 -19.04 5.62 -8.15
CA ARG A 93 -18.81 4.56 -9.14
C ARG A 93 -18.89 5.11 -10.56
N GLN A 94 -19.89 5.95 -10.84
CA GLN A 94 -20.00 6.65 -12.12
C GLN A 94 -18.78 7.53 -12.41
N SER A 95 -18.28 8.26 -11.40
CA SER A 95 -17.06 9.06 -11.51
C SER A 95 -15.83 8.17 -11.81
N HIS A 96 -15.72 7.01 -11.17
CA HIS A 96 -14.65 6.04 -11.45
C HIS A 96 -14.76 5.47 -12.87
N ASP A 97 -15.96 5.08 -13.31
CA ASP A 97 -16.22 4.57 -14.65
C ASP A 97 -15.84 5.62 -15.71
N ALA A 98 -16.25 6.88 -15.52
CA ALA A 98 -15.94 7.99 -16.41
C ALA A 98 -14.43 8.30 -16.48
N ALA A 99 -13.70 8.10 -15.39
CA ALA A 99 -12.25 8.25 -15.33
C ALA A 99 -11.48 6.99 -15.79
N GLY A 100 -12.17 5.91 -16.18
CA GLY A 100 -11.55 4.64 -16.57
C GLY A 100 -10.84 3.91 -15.42
N LEU A 101 -11.21 4.20 -14.16
CA LEU A 101 -10.66 3.55 -12.99
C LEU A 101 -11.38 2.23 -12.73
N ARG A 102 -10.65 1.12 -12.76
CA ARG A 102 -11.21 -0.19 -12.42
C ARG A 102 -11.33 -0.35 -10.91
N TYR A 103 -12.49 -0.79 -10.44
CA TYR A 103 -12.76 -1.01 -9.02
C TYR A 103 -13.61 -2.27 -8.79
N VAL A 104 -13.65 -2.69 -7.52
CA VAL A 104 -14.61 -3.63 -6.97
C VAL A 104 -15.28 -2.99 -5.76
N PHE A 105 -16.50 -3.38 -5.47
CA PHE A 105 -17.25 -2.84 -4.34
C PHE A 105 -18.18 -3.87 -3.71
N THR A 106 -18.61 -3.60 -2.49
CA THR A 106 -19.67 -4.30 -1.77
C THR A 106 -20.62 -3.28 -1.16
N ARG A 107 -21.86 -3.71 -0.89
CA ARG A 107 -22.91 -3.00 -0.15
C ARG A 107 -23.47 -3.84 1.01
N SER A 108 -22.88 -5.00 1.28
CA SER A 108 -23.44 -6.02 2.17
C SER A 108 -22.61 -6.23 3.43
N ALA A 109 -21.71 -5.30 3.75
CA ALA A 109 -20.76 -5.43 4.87
C ALA A 109 -19.95 -6.74 4.80
N ASP A 110 -19.58 -7.16 3.58
CA ASP A 110 -18.83 -8.39 3.37
C ASP A 110 -17.41 -8.26 3.93
N GLU A 111 -17.16 -8.87 5.08
CA GLU A 111 -15.84 -8.87 5.74
C GLU A 111 -14.74 -9.42 4.82
N SER A 112 -15.05 -10.41 3.97
CA SER A 112 -14.08 -11.03 3.07
C SER A 112 -13.52 -10.02 2.05
N PHE A 113 -14.30 -8.99 1.72
CA PHE A 113 -13.85 -7.86 0.88
C PHE A 113 -12.72 -7.07 1.58
N LEU A 114 -12.86 -6.77 2.87
CA LEU A 114 -11.86 -6.01 3.63
C LEU A 114 -10.65 -6.88 4.02
N ASP A 115 -10.84 -8.19 4.19
CA ASP A 115 -9.74 -9.15 4.27
C ASP A 115 -8.92 -9.19 2.99
N TRP A 116 -9.60 -9.26 1.83
CA TRP A 116 -8.93 -9.18 0.54
C TRP A 116 -8.18 -7.86 0.38
N CYS A 117 -8.78 -6.74 0.76
CA CYS A 117 -8.10 -5.44 0.74
C CYS A 117 -6.84 -5.45 1.60
N SER A 118 -6.93 -5.92 2.85
CA SER A 118 -5.80 -6.00 3.78
C SER A 118 -4.67 -6.88 3.24
N ARG A 119 -5.00 -8.12 2.83
CA ARG A 119 -4.03 -9.09 2.31
C ARG A 119 -3.34 -8.62 1.03
N THR A 120 -4.03 -7.84 0.21
CA THR A 120 -3.48 -7.32 -1.05
C THR A 120 -2.95 -5.90 -0.94
N ARG A 121 -2.78 -5.36 0.29
CA ARG A 121 -2.28 -4.00 0.57
C ARG A 121 -3.09 -2.91 -0.13
N ARG A 122 -4.42 -3.00 -0.11
CA ARG A 122 -5.33 -2.03 -0.72
C ARG A 122 -6.07 -1.27 0.37
N GLY A 123 -6.17 0.04 0.18
CA GLY A 123 -7.16 0.83 0.89
C GLY A 123 -8.56 0.61 0.29
N ALA A 124 -9.60 0.87 1.07
CA ALA A 124 -10.97 0.92 0.60
C ALA A 124 -11.67 2.18 1.11
N ILE A 125 -12.45 2.81 0.24
CA ILE A 125 -13.41 3.86 0.58
C ILE A 125 -14.56 3.16 1.31
N ILE A 126 -14.90 3.57 2.53
CA ILE A 126 -15.99 2.94 3.31
C ILE A 126 -16.95 3.98 3.90
N TRP A 127 -18.24 3.61 4.00
CA TRP A 127 -19.18 4.36 4.84
C TRP A 127 -18.95 4.01 6.30
N PHE A 128 -18.46 4.99 7.04
CA PHE A 128 -18.19 4.83 8.47
C PHE A 128 -18.42 6.20 9.10
N TYR A 129 -19.32 6.27 10.08
CA TYR A 129 -19.98 7.48 10.58
C TYR A 129 -21.12 8.02 9.71
N THR A 130 -22.03 8.76 10.34
CA THR A 130 -23.19 9.36 9.68
C THR A 130 -22.75 10.43 8.67
N ARG A 131 -23.14 10.28 7.41
CA ARG A 131 -22.83 11.21 6.31
C ARG A 131 -21.33 11.50 6.16
N HIS A 132 -20.49 10.50 6.43
CA HIS A 132 -19.04 10.63 6.29
C HIS A 132 -18.43 9.33 5.77
N CYS A 133 -17.27 9.50 5.13
CA CYS A 133 -16.48 8.42 4.58
C CYS A 133 -15.06 8.52 5.12
N VAL A 134 -14.45 7.36 5.33
CA VAL A 134 -13.03 7.24 5.67
C VAL A 134 -12.39 6.20 4.76
N THR A 135 -11.07 6.23 4.68
CA THR A 135 -10.33 5.15 4.02
C THR A 135 -10.04 4.05 5.03
N PHE A 136 -10.56 2.84 4.82
CA PHE A 136 -10.02 1.64 5.45
C PHE A 136 -8.63 1.37 4.89
N VAL A 137 -7.62 1.24 5.75
CA VAL A 137 -6.21 1.07 5.34
C VAL A 137 -5.63 -0.30 5.71
N GLY A 138 -6.45 -1.18 6.28
CA GLY A 138 -6.10 -2.57 6.54
C GLY A 138 -6.41 -3.02 7.96
N PHE A 139 -6.50 -4.33 8.14
CA PHE A 139 -6.44 -4.99 9.43
C PHE A 139 -4.99 -5.23 9.84
N ALA A 140 -4.69 -5.12 11.13
CA ALA A 140 -3.42 -5.58 11.68
C ALA A 140 -3.56 -6.03 13.14
N ASN A 141 -2.72 -6.98 13.53
CA ASN A 141 -2.57 -7.39 14.93
C ASN A 141 -1.66 -6.39 15.67
N VAL A 142 -2.12 -5.87 16.80
CA VAL A 142 -1.37 -5.03 17.72
C VAL A 142 -1.52 -5.66 19.11
N ASP A 143 -0.41 -6.12 19.68
CA ASP A 143 -0.36 -6.72 21.02
C ASP A 143 -1.38 -7.86 21.24
N GLY A 144 -1.55 -8.74 20.24
CA GLY A 144 -2.43 -9.90 20.32
C GLY A 144 -3.89 -9.60 19.98
N ARG A 145 -4.24 -8.35 19.65
CA ARG A 145 -5.60 -7.95 19.24
C ARG A 145 -5.62 -7.43 17.82
N GLU A 146 -6.68 -7.73 17.08
CA GLU A 146 -6.83 -7.29 15.70
C GLU A 146 -7.62 -5.99 15.60
N TYR A 147 -7.07 -5.02 14.86
CA TYR A 147 -7.65 -3.70 14.68
C TYR A 147 -7.85 -3.39 13.20
N ALA A 148 -8.95 -2.72 12.88
CA ALA A 148 -9.12 -1.94 11.67
C ALA A 148 -8.40 -0.60 11.83
N PHE A 149 -7.58 -0.26 10.84
CA PHE A 149 -6.96 1.06 10.74
C PHE A 149 -7.71 1.88 9.72
N LEU A 150 -8.05 3.12 10.09
CA LEU A 150 -8.85 4.02 9.26
C LEU A 150 -8.14 5.37 9.13
N ASN A 151 -8.17 5.95 7.93
CA ASN A 151 -7.76 7.32 7.68
C ASN A 151 -8.99 8.20 7.52
N ASP A 152 -9.22 9.09 8.49
CA ASP A 152 -10.22 10.16 8.38
C ASP A 152 -9.59 11.39 7.72
N ASN A 153 -10.06 11.75 6.54
CA ASN A 153 -9.57 12.90 5.78
C ASN A 153 -9.84 14.26 6.45
N ASN A 154 -10.64 14.32 7.52
CA ASN A 154 -10.74 15.51 8.38
C ASN A 154 -9.52 15.67 9.31
N ARG A 155 -8.84 14.56 9.65
CA ARG A 155 -7.72 14.50 10.59
C ARG A 155 -6.67 13.46 10.13
N PRO A 156 -6.08 13.61 8.93
CA PRO A 156 -5.28 12.56 8.28
C PRO A 156 -3.90 12.31 8.93
N THR A 157 -3.49 13.14 9.89
CA THR A 157 -2.17 13.03 10.55
C THR A 157 -2.01 11.74 11.34
N ARG A 158 -3.11 11.12 11.78
CA ARG A 158 -3.10 9.85 12.52
C ARG A 158 -4.18 8.90 12.02
N TYR A 159 -3.86 7.61 12.01
CA TYR A 159 -4.86 6.58 11.81
C TYR A 159 -5.73 6.42 13.06
N ILE A 160 -7.02 6.23 12.85
CA ILE A 160 -7.95 5.76 13.86
C ILE A 160 -7.80 4.25 13.92
N LYS A 161 -7.69 3.71 15.14
CA LYS A 161 -7.73 2.26 15.40
C LYS A 161 -9.06 1.91 16.02
N VAL A 162 -9.74 0.90 15.46
CA VAL A 162 -10.99 0.34 16.01
C VAL A 162 -10.83 -1.16 16.07
N GLU A 163 -11.17 -1.79 17.19
CA GLU A 163 -11.06 -3.26 17.31
C GLU A 163 -11.92 -3.93 16.23
N ARG A 164 -11.41 -4.97 15.56
CA ARG A 164 -12.02 -5.53 14.34
C ARG A 164 -13.49 -5.89 14.51
N ALA A 165 -13.86 -6.56 15.60
CA ALA A 165 -15.25 -6.95 15.85
C ALA A 165 -16.18 -5.74 16.00
N GLU A 166 -15.74 -4.70 16.73
CA GLU A 166 -16.51 -3.46 16.86
C GLU A 166 -16.61 -2.73 15.51
N PHE A 167 -15.51 -2.66 14.78
CA PHE A 167 -15.46 -2.04 13.46
C PHE A 167 -16.45 -2.69 12.50
N LEU A 168 -16.43 -4.02 12.35
CA LEU A 168 -17.29 -4.74 11.42
C LEU A 168 -18.77 -4.55 11.75
N ARG A 169 -19.13 -4.64 13.03
CA ARG A 169 -20.49 -4.39 13.50
C ARG A 169 -20.95 -2.98 13.13
N ARG A 170 -20.12 -1.97 13.41
CA ARG A 170 -20.45 -0.56 13.12
C ARG A 170 -20.49 -0.27 11.61
N TRP A 171 -19.57 -0.85 10.85
CA TRP A 171 -19.56 -0.71 9.40
C TRP A 171 -20.84 -1.28 8.77
N ALA A 172 -21.30 -2.44 9.26
CA ALA A 172 -22.59 -2.99 8.88
C ALA A 172 -23.76 -2.05 9.23
N ASP A 173 -23.77 -1.48 10.44
CA ASP A 173 -24.78 -0.49 10.87
C ASP A 173 -24.80 0.77 9.99
N TYR A 174 -23.64 1.16 9.42
CA TYR A 174 -23.53 2.30 8.49
C TYR A 174 -23.82 1.93 7.02
N GLY A 175 -24.34 0.73 6.77
CA GLY A 175 -24.79 0.29 5.44
C GLY A 175 -23.75 -0.54 4.66
N GLY A 176 -22.60 -0.86 5.25
CA GLY A 176 -21.72 -1.92 4.76
C GLY A 176 -21.10 -1.68 3.38
N PHE A 177 -21.04 -0.44 2.91
CA PHE A 177 -20.41 -0.12 1.63
C PHE A 177 -18.89 -0.09 1.77
N ALA A 178 -18.22 -0.71 0.80
CA ALA A 178 -16.81 -0.50 0.57
C ALA A 178 -16.51 -0.51 -0.92
N LEU A 179 -15.53 0.29 -1.36
CA LEU A 179 -15.01 0.31 -2.72
C LEU A 179 -13.49 0.36 -2.70
N SER A 180 -12.84 -0.48 -3.51
CA SER A 180 -11.39 -0.45 -3.70
C SER A 180 -11.02 -0.50 -5.18
N LEU A 181 -10.03 0.30 -5.56
CA LEU A 181 -9.43 0.27 -6.89
C LEU A 181 -8.71 -1.08 -7.14
N LEU A 182 -8.77 -1.59 -8.36
CA LEU A 182 -8.20 -2.90 -8.74
C LEU A 182 -6.72 -2.86 -9.13
N ASP A 183 -6.20 -1.72 -9.60
CA ASP A 183 -4.79 -1.60 -9.99
C ASP A 183 -3.86 -1.93 -8.81
N PRO A 184 -2.73 -2.63 -9.00
CA PRO A 184 -1.87 -3.06 -7.89
C PRO A 184 -1.40 -1.88 -7.01
N PRO A 185 -1.23 -2.05 -5.68
CA PRO A 185 -0.62 -1.04 -4.82
C PRO A 185 0.88 -0.93 -5.05
N VAL A 186 1.50 0.11 -4.49
CA VAL A 186 2.96 0.20 -4.41
C VAL A 186 3.51 -1.06 -3.70
N PRO A 187 4.49 -1.76 -4.32
CA PRO A 187 5.09 -2.94 -3.72
C PRO A 187 5.77 -2.59 -2.39
N PRO A 188 5.88 -3.54 -1.45
CA PRO A 188 6.67 -3.31 -0.24
C PRO A 188 8.12 -2.96 -0.59
N PRO A 189 8.83 -2.21 0.26
CA PRO A 189 10.25 -1.92 0.06
C PRO A 189 11.06 -3.20 -0.15
N LEU A 190 11.99 -3.17 -1.11
CA LEU A 190 12.93 -4.26 -1.30
C LEU A 190 13.86 -4.35 -0.08
N TYR A 191 14.18 -5.58 0.32
CA TYR A 191 15.15 -5.86 1.38
C TYR A 191 16.21 -6.84 0.89
N PRO A 192 17.45 -6.78 1.40
CA PRO A 192 18.50 -7.73 1.03
C PRO A 192 18.12 -9.11 1.56
N ALA A 193 17.70 -10.02 0.66
CA ALA A 193 17.26 -11.36 1.05
C ALA A 193 18.41 -12.25 1.55
N TYR A 194 19.64 -11.95 1.15
CA TYR A 194 20.84 -12.69 1.56
C TYR A 194 21.94 -11.73 2.00
N ARG A 195 22.79 -12.19 2.91
CA ARG A 195 24.09 -11.57 3.21
C ARG A 195 25.21 -12.53 2.84
N SER A 196 26.28 -12.00 2.26
CA SER A 196 27.50 -12.75 1.97
C SER A 196 28.39 -12.79 3.20
N VAL A 197 28.84 -13.98 3.61
CA VAL A 197 29.91 -14.14 4.60
C VAL A 197 31.14 -14.75 3.95
N PRO A 198 32.37 -14.38 4.39
CA PRO A 198 33.59 -15.01 3.89
C PRO A 198 33.57 -16.51 4.15
N HIS A 199 34.15 -17.29 3.24
CA HIS A 199 34.56 -18.65 3.57
C HIS A 199 35.63 -18.58 4.65
N ALA A 200 35.40 -19.25 5.78
CA ALA A 200 36.38 -19.46 6.83
C ALA A 200 37.47 -20.45 6.38
#